data_AF-A0A950PQX1-F1
#
_entry.id   AF-A0A950PQX1-F1
#
_cell.length_a   1.000
_cell.length_b   1.000
_cell.length_c   1.000
_cell.angle_alpha   90.00
_cell.angle_beta   90.00
_cell.angle_gamma   90.00
#
_symmetry.space_group_name_H-M   'P 1'
#
loop_
_entity.id
_entity.type
_entity.pdbx_description
1 polymer ?
#
loop_
_entity_poly.entity_id
_entity_poly.type
_entity_poly.pdbx_seq_one_letter_code
_entity_poly.pdbx_strand_id
1 'polypeptide(L)'
;GVAPPGSDAAKAGARWMMTENGQSAQVDNVTPRFDSYALTDLWQPNDQIVVNVGARLDRFAYRTDDLEAGYPARAFWFAAYNNEHCGGPGLAPQWTWNSATQTFGSCGAGLAPMTNPGNGLYNVGATTYVSNVFQPRLSFTYTLNPDTVIRGSAGKYARAEGSSYYQYNTVQQNLASFISQFYPYGYHTPDHAIFPDTSDNFDLSLEKHLKGTLLSFKVTPFYRDTRNQLQFQAINAVQGTLAGLNVGTQESYGAEFSMQYGDFSRNGFSTLFSYTHTQNRIKFAPINGVSVIDPLNAQIELYNSYTRACAGVGPHSANWAACGSGAYAGNAAPVLLNSQSGTGNQGKLKIPNPYYGDALQPLFDTGAWYTPYDVIPSPFNAANGYEVPDVASLILNYRRGRVAVTPSVRYMDGSNYGSPLVWPGYVPQSCSRQPARTPLTPGRNCPGGAIFLPDPYSGQFDKLGAFVQPAQLALNLQTSYDISPRMTLTVQAVNLYNRCFQRGYAWDNSVTCVYSSLPSNILAPAGNFIKNPPLQLKYPYGTFYNITEVGISSVLQPFGFFADLNIKL
;
A
#
# COMPACT_ATOMS: atom_id res chain seq x y z
N GLY A 1 -10.45 -26.30 34.26
CA GLY A 1 -11.73 -26.69 34.88
C GLY A 1 -11.92 -28.20 34.78
N VAL A 2 -12.80 -28.79 35.59
CA VAL A 2 -13.13 -30.23 35.50
C VAL A 2 -14.37 -30.39 34.61
N ALA A 3 -14.40 -31.36 33.72
CA ALA A 3 -15.60 -31.63 32.90
C ALA A 3 -16.84 -31.86 33.79
N PRO A 4 -18.07 -31.55 33.32
CA PRO A 4 -19.28 -31.70 34.13
C PRO A 4 -19.37 -33.11 34.73
N PRO A 5 -19.54 -33.24 36.07
CA PRO A 5 -19.59 -34.54 36.73
C PRO A 5 -20.60 -35.49 36.07
N GLY A 6 -20.19 -36.72 35.80
CA GLY A 6 -21.04 -37.74 35.16
C GLY A 6 -21.08 -37.72 33.63
N SER A 7 -20.56 -36.67 32.98
CA SER A 7 -20.37 -36.68 31.51
C SER A 7 -19.33 -37.71 31.08
N ASP A 8 -19.43 -38.21 29.85
CA ASP A 8 -18.44 -39.15 29.31
C ASP A 8 -17.04 -38.50 29.22
N ALA A 9 -16.98 -37.19 29.00
CA ALA A 9 -15.75 -36.41 29.10
C ALA A 9 -15.14 -36.47 30.52
N ALA A 10 -15.94 -36.31 31.57
CA ALA A 10 -15.47 -36.43 32.95
C ALA A 10 -15.02 -37.85 33.29
N LYS A 11 -15.73 -38.88 32.82
CA LYS A 11 -15.34 -40.30 32.99
C LYS A 11 -14.03 -40.62 32.27
N ALA A 12 -13.78 -39.98 31.12
CA ALA A 12 -12.53 -40.09 30.38
C ALA A 12 -11.39 -39.23 30.96
N GLY A 13 -11.60 -38.57 32.11
CA GLY A 13 -10.58 -37.74 32.76
C GLY A 13 -10.30 -36.41 32.04
N ALA A 14 -11.21 -35.96 31.15
CA ALA A 14 -11.05 -34.72 30.42
C ALA A 14 -11.01 -33.50 31.35
N ARG A 15 -10.21 -32.52 30.97
CA ARG A 15 -10.07 -31.24 31.68
C ARG A 15 -10.39 -30.10 30.73
N TRP A 16 -11.10 -29.09 31.23
CA TRP A 16 -11.24 -27.81 30.54
C TRP A 16 -9.93 -27.04 30.61
N MET A 17 -9.39 -26.71 29.44
CA MET A 17 -8.28 -25.80 29.27
C MET A 17 -8.81 -24.47 28.73
N MET A 18 -8.38 -23.36 29.30
CA MET A 18 -8.60 -22.06 28.68
C MET A 18 -7.52 -21.88 27.61
N THR A 19 -7.91 -21.92 26.34
CA THR A 19 -7.00 -21.84 25.20
C THR A 19 -6.98 -20.45 24.56
N GLU A 20 -7.94 -19.60 24.91
CA GLU A 20 -8.09 -18.25 24.39
C GLU A 20 -8.75 -17.34 25.46
N ASN A 21 -8.32 -16.07 25.54
CA ASN A 21 -8.88 -15.06 26.45
C ASN A 21 -9.49 -13.85 25.70
N GLY A 22 -9.60 -13.95 24.37
CA GLY A 22 -10.11 -12.89 23.48
C GLY A 22 -9.13 -11.75 23.17
N GLN A 23 -7.95 -11.71 23.81
CA GLN A 23 -6.88 -10.76 23.47
C GLN A 23 -5.87 -11.37 22.51
N SER A 24 -5.97 -11.04 21.21
CA SER A 24 -4.97 -11.44 20.22
C SER A 24 -3.91 -10.36 20.06
N ALA A 25 -2.64 -10.77 20.09
CA ALA A 25 -1.50 -9.93 19.72
C ALA A 25 -0.61 -10.75 18.79
N GLN A 26 -0.21 -10.14 17.67
CA GLN A 26 0.77 -10.71 16.75
C GLN A 26 2.14 -10.74 17.43
N VAL A 27 2.88 -11.83 17.26
CA VAL A 27 4.27 -11.99 17.72
C VAL A 27 5.13 -12.35 16.52
N ASP A 28 6.32 -11.75 16.43
CA ASP A 28 7.35 -12.13 15.46
C ASP A 28 8.52 -12.77 16.21
N ASN A 29 8.73 -14.07 15.99
CA ASN A 29 9.82 -14.86 16.55
C ASN A 29 10.86 -15.26 15.49
N VAL A 30 10.78 -14.70 14.28
CA VAL A 30 11.69 -15.04 13.17
C VAL A 30 13.08 -14.48 13.46
N THR A 31 14.10 -15.33 13.38
CA THR A 31 15.50 -14.93 13.61
C THR A 31 16.26 -14.80 12.29
N PRO A 32 16.63 -13.57 11.85
CA PRO A 32 17.42 -13.36 10.64
C PRO A 32 18.91 -13.66 10.85
N ARG A 33 19.59 -14.16 9.82
CA ARG A 33 21.04 -14.37 9.73
C ARG A 33 21.52 -14.03 8.33
N PHE A 34 22.31 -12.96 8.20
CA PHE A 34 22.74 -12.44 6.90
C PHE A 34 24.25 -12.54 6.73
N ASP A 35 24.68 -13.04 5.58
CA ASP A 35 26.08 -13.10 5.18
C ASP A 35 26.26 -12.31 3.87
N SER A 36 27.39 -11.61 3.71
CA SER A 36 27.70 -10.83 2.51
C SER A 36 29.16 -10.98 2.12
N TYR A 37 29.39 -11.22 0.83
CA TYR A 37 30.72 -11.32 0.23
C TYR A 37 30.79 -10.35 -0.95
N ALA A 38 31.85 -9.54 -1.05
CA ALA A 38 32.00 -8.59 -2.13
C ALA A 38 33.44 -8.56 -2.67
N LEU A 39 33.55 -8.36 -3.97
CA LEU A 39 34.81 -8.15 -4.69
C LEU A 39 34.62 -6.97 -5.64
N THR A 40 35.57 -6.04 -5.64
CA THR A 40 35.56 -4.86 -6.51
C THR A 40 36.95 -4.61 -7.07
N ASP A 41 37.05 -4.23 -8.33
CA ASP A 41 38.28 -3.86 -9.00
C ASP A 41 38.13 -2.51 -9.72
N LEU A 42 39.20 -1.72 -9.72
CA LEU A 42 39.27 -0.40 -10.33
C LEU A 42 40.34 -0.42 -11.42
N TRP A 43 39.91 -0.31 -12.66
CA TRP A 43 40.78 -0.28 -13.83
C TRP A 43 40.83 1.13 -14.42
N GLN A 44 42.03 1.70 -14.47
CA GLN A 44 42.29 3.03 -15.04
C GLN A 44 43.40 2.91 -16.10
N PRO A 45 43.07 2.60 -17.37
CA PRO A 45 44.08 2.40 -18.41
C PRO A 45 44.79 3.70 -18.83
N ASN A 46 44.19 4.86 -18.58
CA ASN A 46 44.75 6.18 -18.85
C ASN A 46 44.04 7.26 -17.99
N ASP A 47 44.40 8.52 -18.17
CA ASP A 47 43.82 9.64 -17.40
C ASP A 47 42.36 9.97 -17.75
N GLN A 48 41.84 9.44 -18.86
CA GLN A 48 40.50 9.73 -19.35
C GLN A 48 39.47 8.66 -18.97
N ILE A 49 39.89 7.41 -18.82
CA ILE A 49 38.99 6.27 -18.61
C ILE A 49 39.21 5.69 -17.23
N VAL A 50 38.15 5.61 -16.46
CA VAL A 50 38.09 4.85 -15.20
C VAL A 50 36.92 3.89 -15.30
N VAL A 51 37.16 2.60 -15.07
CA VAL A 51 36.13 1.56 -15.01
C VAL A 51 36.20 0.89 -13.66
N ASN A 52 35.06 0.73 -12.99
CA ASN A 52 34.96 -0.03 -11.75
C ASN A 52 34.00 -1.19 -11.99
N VAL A 53 34.50 -2.41 -11.74
CA VAL A 53 33.72 -3.64 -11.84
C VAL A 53 33.64 -4.26 -10.46
N GLY A 54 32.43 -4.64 -10.05
CA GLY A 54 32.20 -5.25 -8.76
C GLY A 54 31.17 -6.36 -8.83
N ALA A 55 31.25 -7.27 -7.87
CA ALA A 55 30.24 -8.27 -7.63
C ALA A 55 30.05 -8.45 -6.12
N ARG A 56 28.80 -8.64 -5.72
CA ARG A 56 28.44 -8.95 -4.34
C ARG A 56 27.52 -10.18 -4.31
N LEU A 57 27.71 -11.06 -3.35
CA LEU A 57 26.81 -12.18 -3.06
C LEU A 57 26.27 -11.98 -1.64
N ASP A 58 24.96 -11.80 -1.54
CA ASP A 58 24.27 -11.76 -0.25
C ASP A 58 23.51 -13.07 -0.03
N ARG A 59 23.54 -13.55 1.21
CA ARG A 59 22.75 -14.68 1.69
C ARG A 59 21.86 -14.19 2.82
N PHE A 60 20.55 -14.24 2.61
CA PHE A 60 19.55 -13.92 3.61
C PHE A 60 18.93 -15.22 4.13
N ALA A 61 19.10 -15.53 5.42
CA ALA A 61 18.51 -16.70 6.04
C ALA A 61 17.59 -16.31 7.20
N TYR A 62 16.41 -16.93 7.29
CA TYR A 62 15.40 -16.66 8.31
C TYR A 62 14.95 -17.95 8.93
N ARG A 63 15.20 -18.12 10.24
CA ARG A 63 14.72 -19.27 10.99
C ARG A 63 13.38 -18.94 11.63
N THR A 64 12.36 -19.73 11.32
CA THR A 64 11.01 -19.59 11.89
C THR A 64 10.87 -20.36 13.20
N ASP A 65 9.86 -20.00 13.98
CA ASP A 65 9.52 -20.65 15.25
C ASP A 65 8.78 -21.98 15.01
N ASP A 66 8.80 -22.87 16.00
CA ASP A 66 8.08 -24.14 15.96
C ASP A 66 6.65 -23.94 16.47
N LEU A 67 5.74 -23.67 15.54
CA LEU A 67 4.35 -23.39 15.90
C LEU A 67 3.56 -24.67 16.18
N GLU A 68 4.03 -25.83 15.73
CA GLU A 68 3.39 -27.13 15.90
C GLU A 68 3.67 -27.73 17.29
N ALA A 69 4.94 -27.81 17.69
CA ALA A 69 5.34 -28.40 18.96
C ALA A 69 5.25 -27.41 20.14
N GLY A 70 5.40 -26.11 19.88
CA GLY A 70 5.41 -25.07 20.93
C GLY A 70 4.04 -24.74 21.53
N TYR A 71 2.94 -25.19 20.92
CA TYR A 71 1.59 -24.69 21.20
C TYR A 71 0.54 -25.82 21.21
N PRO A 72 0.33 -26.48 22.36
CA PRO A 72 -0.40 -27.75 22.43
C PRO A 72 -1.88 -27.69 22.03
N ALA A 73 -2.51 -26.51 22.04
CA ALA A 73 -3.91 -26.35 21.66
C ALA A 73 -4.12 -25.88 20.20
N ARG A 74 -3.05 -25.62 19.43
CA ARG A 74 -3.19 -25.16 18.04
C ARG A 74 -3.81 -26.21 17.13
N ALA A 75 -3.38 -27.47 17.24
CA ALA A 75 -3.94 -28.55 16.43
C ALA A 75 -5.47 -28.63 16.54
N PHE A 76 -6.01 -28.43 17.74
CA PHE A 76 -7.46 -28.33 17.97
C PHE A 76 -8.08 -27.17 17.19
N TRP A 77 -7.53 -25.96 17.29
CA TRP A 77 -8.10 -24.78 16.63
C TRP A 77 -8.04 -24.83 15.10
N PHE A 78 -6.97 -25.36 14.53
CA PHE A 78 -6.88 -25.59 13.08
C PHE A 78 -7.93 -26.62 12.62
N ALA A 79 -8.07 -27.73 13.33
CA ALA A 79 -9.09 -28.73 13.02
C ALA A 79 -10.52 -28.18 13.17
N ALA A 80 -10.79 -27.44 14.25
CA ALA A 80 -12.07 -26.79 14.48
C ALA A 80 -12.39 -25.77 13.36
N TYR A 81 -11.45 -24.87 13.05
CA TYR A 81 -11.64 -23.89 11.99
C TYR A 81 -11.97 -24.56 10.65
N ASN A 82 -11.20 -25.57 10.24
CA ASN A 82 -11.40 -26.27 8.98
C ASN A 82 -12.72 -27.06 8.92
N ASN A 83 -13.24 -27.54 10.06
CA ASN A 83 -14.54 -28.20 10.14
C ASN A 83 -15.71 -27.22 10.01
N GLU A 84 -15.53 -25.96 10.41
CA GLU A 84 -16.61 -24.97 10.45
C GLU A 84 -16.68 -24.11 9.18
N HIS A 85 -15.62 -24.11 8.36
CA HIS A 85 -15.48 -23.22 7.22
C HIS A 85 -15.34 -23.96 5.88
N CYS A 86 -15.76 -23.26 4.82
CA CYS A 86 -15.45 -23.59 3.45
C CYS A 86 -14.44 -22.58 2.87
N GLY A 87 -13.59 -23.04 1.96
CA GLY A 87 -12.60 -22.22 1.28
C GLY A 87 -12.53 -22.52 -0.21
N GLY A 88 -11.96 -21.59 -0.96
CA GLY A 88 -11.65 -21.73 -2.39
C GLY A 88 -10.59 -20.70 -2.83
N PRO A 89 -9.89 -20.93 -3.95
CA PRO A 89 -8.85 -20.02 -4.44
C PRO A 89 -9.38 -18.58 -4.64
N GLY A 90 -8.66 -17.58 -4.14
CA GLY A 90 -9.04 -16.16 -4.28
C GLY A 90 -10.21 -15.71 -3.40
N LEU A 91 -10.82 -16.61 -2.60
CA LEU A 91 -12.01 -16.34 -1.82
C LEU A 91 -11.71 -16.40 -0.32
N ALA A 92 -12.30 -15.48 0.44
CA ALA A 92 -12.23 -15.53 1.90
C ALA A 92 -13.00 -16.75 2.45
N PRO A 93 -12.46 -17.45 3.46
CA PRO A 93 -13.16 -18.55 4.11
C PRO A 93 -14.55 -18.14 4.59
N GLN A 94 -15.53 -19.00 4.36
CA GLN A 94 -16.93 -18.77 4.72
C GLN A 94 -17.35 -19.70 5.84
N TRP A 95 -17.92 -19.14 6.90
CA TRP A 95 -18.49 -19.90 8.00
C TRP A 95 -19.79 -20.58 7.55
N THR A 96 -19.94 -21.87 7.85
CA THR A 96 -21.07 -22.69 7.37
C THR A 96 -22.14 -22.97 8.41
N TRP A 97 -21.99 -22.47 9.64
CA TRP A 97 -22.94 -22.74 10.71
C TRP A 97 -24.31 -22.13 10.42
N ASN A 98 -25.34 -22.97 10.45
CA ASN A 98 -26.72 -22.53 10.39
C ASN A 98 -27.32 -22.55 11.80
N SER A 99 -27.53 -21.36 12.37
CA SER A 99 -28.08 -21.22 13.73
C SER A 99 -29.53 -21.70 13.85
N ALA A 100 -30.30 -21.74 12.75
CA ALA A 100 -31.69 -22.19 12.78
C ALA A 100 -31.79 -23.72 12.83
N THR A 101 -30.89 -24.43 12.14
CA THR A 101 -30.87 -25.90 12.14
C THR A 101 -29.86 -26.48 13.13
N GLN A 102 -28.99 -25.65 13.71
CA GLN A 102 -27.87 -26.06 14.56
C GLN A 102 -26.95 -27.09 13.86
N THR A 103 -26.74 -26.92 12.56
CA THR A 103 -25.90 -27.80 11.74
C THR A 103 -24.99 -26.99 10.83
N PHE A 104 -23.87 -27.58 10.43
CA PHE A 104 -23.06 -27.04 9.34
C PHE A 104 -23.74 -27.31 7.99
N GLY A 105 -23.86 -26.27 7.16
CA GLY A 105 -24.43 -26.34 5.82
C GLY A 105 -23.43 -26.83 4.77
N SER A 106 -23.93 -27.03 3.54
CA SER A 106 -23.06 -27.26 2.38
C SER A 106 -22.29 -25.99 2.01
N CYS A 107 -21.10 -26.15 1.43
CA CYS A 107 -20.37 -25.02 0.85
C CYS A 107 -21.14 -24.37 -0.30
N GLY A 108 -21.03 -23.05 -0.40
CA GLY A 108 -21.54 -22.30 -1.55
C GLY A 108 -20.81 -22.67 -2.85
N ALA A 109 -21.36 -22.25 -3.98
CA ALA A 109 -20.72 -22.45 -5.29
C ALA A 109 -19.30 -21.84 -5.30
N GLY A 110 -18.33 -22.58 -5.85
CA GLY A 110 -16.92 -22.16 -5.89
C GLY A 110 -16.13 -22.40 -4.60
N LEU A 111 -16.78 -22.88 -3.53
CA LEU A 111 -16.15 -23.21 -2.26
C LEU A 111 -16.24 -24.72 -1.99
N ALA A 112 -15.29 -25.24 -1.22
CA ALA A 112 -15.27 -26.63 -0.77
C ALA A 112 -14.94 -26.70 0.73
N PRO A 113 -15.30 -27.80 1.42
CA PRO A 113 -14.98 -27.96 2.83
C PRO A 113 -13.47 -27.82 3.05
N MET A 114 -13.07 -27.06 4.07
CA MET A 114 -11.64 -26.90 4.41
C MET A 114 -11.05 -28.18 5.03
N THR A 115 -11.89 -29.14 5.40
CA THR A 115 -11.46 -30.51 5.73
C THR A 115 -10.92 -31.29 4.53
N ASN A 116 -11.19 -30.84 3.30
CA ASN A 116 -10.66 -31.50 2.12
C ASN A 116 -9.14 -31.28 2.02
N PRO A 117 -8.36 -32.32 1.69
CA PRO A 117 -6.92 -32.20 1.50
C PRO A 117 -6.57 -31.06 0.53
N GLY A 118 -5.66 -30.17 0.94
CA GLY A 118 -5.23 -29.01 0.14
C GLY A 118 -6.06 -27.73 0.33
N ASN A 119 -7.25 -27.80 0.92
CA ASN A 119 -8.08 -26.61 1.18
C ASN A 119 -7.98 -26.10 2.62
N GLY A 120 -7.56 -26.93 3.56
CA GLY A 120 -7.49 -26.54 4.97
C GLY A 120 -6.37 -25.56 5.28
N LEU A 121 -6.49 -24.88 6.42
CA LEU A 121 -5.36 -24.27 7.08
C LEU A 121 -4.59 -25.35 7.84
N TYR A 122 -3.27 -25.20 7.94
CA TYR A 122 -2.43 -26.09 8.72
C TYR A 122 -1.31 -25.32 9.42
N ASN A 123 -0.93 -25.86 10.57
CA ASN A 123 0.18 -25.35 11.34
C ASN A 123 1.49 -25.97 10.83
N VAL A 124 2.63 -25.39 11.19
CA VAL A 124 3.95 -25.86 10.72
C VAL A 124 4.98 -25.83 11.85
N GLY A 125 5.94 -26.76 11.78
CA GLY A 125 7.12 -26.74 12.63
C GLY A 125 8.17 -25.72 12.15
N ALA A 126 9.26 -25.59 12.92
CA ALA A 126 10.33 -24.66 12.59
C ALA A 126 11.02 -25.01 11.26
N THR A 127 11.24 -24.01 10.42
CA THR A 127 11.99 -24.14 9.17
C THR A 127 13.04 -23.03 9.04
N THR A 128 13.84 -23.07 7.98
CA THR A 128 14.77 -22.00 7.63
C THR A 128 14.63 -21.67 6.14
N TYR A 129 14.21 -20.44 5.86
CA TYR A 129 14.18 -19.90 4.51
C TYR A 129 15.54 -19.30 4.18
N VAL A 130 16.04 -19.54 2.97
CA VAL A 130 17.35 -19.03 2.51
C VAL A 130 17.24 -18.48 1.10
N SER A 131 17.62 -17.22 0.92
CA SER A 131 17.70 -16.53 -0.37
C SER A 131 19.14 -16.09 -0.64
N ASN A 132 19.72 -16.53 -1.76
CA ASN A 132 21.05 -16.08 -2.19
C ASN A 132 20.89 -15.14 -3.40
N VAL A 133 21.49 -13.96 -3.33
CA VAL A 133 21.37 -12.93 -4.38
C VAL A 133 22.74 -12.45 -4.85
N PHE A 134 23.04 -12.75 -6.12
CA PHE A 134 24.20 -12.24 -6.83
C PHE A 134 23.91 -10.84 -7.41
N GLN A 135 24.81 -9.89 -7.15
CA GLN A 135 24.67 -8.46 -7.43
C GLN A 135 25.90 -7.95 -8.22
N PRO A 136 25.92 -8.13 -9.55
CA PRO A 136 26.95 -7.53 -10.41
C PRO A 136 26.79 -6.01 -10.47
N ARG A 137 27.92 -5.30 -10.58
CA ARG A 137 27.99 -3.83 -10.65
C ARG A 137 29.08 -3.41 -11.63
N LEU A 138 28.78 -2.42 -12.42
CA LEU A 138 29.69 -1.80 -13.38
C LEU A 138 29.48 -0.29 -13.29
N SER A 139 30.56 0.46 -13.25
CA SER A 139 30.51 1.90 -13.50
C SER A 139 31.70 2.31 -14.35
N PHE A 140 31.53 3.37 -15.11
CA PHE A 140 32.61 3.97 -15.87
C PHE A 140 32.56 5.49 -15.80
N THR A 141 33.72 6.10 -15.94
CA THR A 141 33.91 7.54 -16.15
C THR A 141 34.77 7.72 -17.39
N TYR A 142 34.33 8.57 -18.30
CA TYR A 142 35.07 9.00 -19.47
C TYR A 142 35.20 10.53 -19.47
N THR A 143 36.42 11.02 -19.28
CA THR A 143 36.76 12.44 -19.31
C THR A 143 37.12 12.83 -20.74
N LEU A 144 36.21 13.51 -21.44
CA LEU A 144 36.46 14.00 -22.81
C LEU A 144 37.53 15.09 -22.79
N ASN A 145 37.44 15.97 -21.80
CA ASN A 145 38.37 17.07 -21.54
C ASN A 145 38.14 17.57 -20.09
N PRO A 146 38.95 18.52 -19.56
CA PRO A 146 38.80 19.01 -18.19
C PRO A 146 37.42 19.62 -17.86
N ASP A 147 36.65 20.01 -18.88
CA ASP A 147 35.36 20.66 -18.76
C ASP A 147 34.17 19.70 -19.03
N THR A 148 34.40 18.45 -19.43
CA THR A 148 33.31 17.54 -19.83
C THR A 148 33.62 16.09 -19.47
N VAL A 149 32.73 15.50 -18.68
CA VAL A 149 32.82 14.12 -18.19
C VAL A 149 31.52 13.39 -18.48
N ILE A 150 31.62 12.16 -18.97
CA ILE A 150 30.51 11.22 -19.06
C ILE A 150 30.70 10.17 -17.97
N ARG A 151 29.65 9.87 -17.21
CA ARG A 151 29.64 8.77 -16.24
C ARG A 151 28.49 7.85 -16.54
N GLY A 152 28.64 6.56 -16.29
CA GLY A 152 27.52 5.64 -16.33
C GLY A 152 27.67 4.58 -15.27
N SER A 153 26.54 4.06 -14.81
CA SER A 153 26.51 2.96 -13.86
C SER A 153 25.39 1.98 -14.22
N ALA A 154 25.65 0.71 -14.00
CA ALA A 154 24.71 -0.38 -14.15
C ALA A 154 24.96 -1.37 -13.01
N GLY A 155 23.92 -1.79 -12.30
CA GLY A 155 24.11 -2.77 -11.25
C GLY A 155 22.83 -3.33 -10.70
N LYS A 156 22.95 -4.54 -10.16
CA LYS A 156 21.87 -5.21 -9.43
C LYS A 156 22.05 -5.00 -7.94
N TYR A 157 20.95 -4.73 -7.26
CA TYR A 157 20.90 -4.50 -5.82
C TYR A 157 19.80 -5.38 -5.21
N ALA A 158 19.95 -5.74 -3.95
CA ALA A 158 18.98 -6.54 -3.21
C ALA A 158 18.62 -5.89 -1.88
N ARG A 159 17.35 -5.97 -1.49
CA ARG A 159 16.87 -5.58 -0.17
C ARG A 159 16.39 -6.83 0.57
N ALA A 160 16.96 -7.07 1.76
CA ALA A 160 16.48 -8.11 2.66
C ALA A 160 15.01 -7.86 3.06
N GLU A 161 14.26 -8.92 3.21
CA GLU A 161 12.87 -8.93 3.59
C GLU A 161 12.70 -8.62 5.09
N GLY A 162 11.52 -8.16 5.48
CA GLY A 162 11.18 -8.04 6.90
C GLY A 162 11.04 -9.42 7.53
N SER A 163 11.66 -9.65 8.69
CA SER A 163 11.51 -10.91 9.46
C SER A 163 10.04 -11.24 9.74
N SER A 164 9.26 -10.20 10.04
CA SER A 164 7.84 -10.26 10.39
C SER A 164 6.93 -10.80 9.29
N TYR A 165 7.44 -10.93 8.07
CA TYR A 165 6.67 -11.40 6.93
C TYR A 165 6.84 -12.89 6.67
N TYR A 166 7.86 -13.54 7.26
CA TYR A 166 8.14 -14.96 7.02
C TYR A 166 7.25 -15.89 7.84
N GLN A 167 6.83 -15.49 9.03
CA GLN A 167 5.95 -16.29 9.87
C GLN A 167 5.01 -15.39 10.68
N TYR A 168 3.72 -15.67 10.58
CA TYR A 168 2.67 -15.00 11.31
C TYR A 168 2.27 -15.82 12.53
N ASN A 169 2.52 -15.28 13.72
CA ASN A 169 2.22 -15.95 14.97
C ASN A 169 1.39 -15.03 15.88
N THR A 170 0.64 -15.63 16.81
CA THR A 170 -0.11 -14.90 17.85
C THR A 170 0.21 -15.46 19.23
N VAL A 171 0.04 -14.65 20.27
CA VAL A 171 0.20 -15.10 21.67
C VAL A 171 -0.83 -16.19 22.03
N GLN A 172 -1.98 -16.18 21.38
CA GLN A 172 -3.08 -17.10 21.66
C GLN A 172 -2.95 -18.41 20.88
N GLN A 173 -3.73 -19.41 21.29
CA GLN A 173 -3.71 -20.74 20.67
C GLN A 173 -4.54 -20.79 19.38
N ASN A 174 -5.51 -19.90 19.20
CA ASN A 174 -6.33 -19.84 17.97
C ASN A 174 -5.63 -19.06 16.85
N LEU A 175 -4.53 -19.62 16.35
CA LEU A 175 -3.80 -19.05 15.22
C LEU A 175 -4.58 -19.19 13.91
N ALA A 176 -5.40 -20.23 13.76
CA ALA A 176 -6.16 -20.51 12.54
C ALA A 176 -7.10 -19.36 12.16
N SER A 177 -7.87 -18.82 13.12
CA SER A 177 -8.72 -17.64 12.90
C SER A 177 -7.93 -16.39 12.54
N PHE A 178 -6.69 -16.26 13.01
CA PHE A 178 -5.84 -15.14 12.61
C PHE A 178 -5.34 -15.33 11.18
N ILE A 179 -4.75 -16.47 10.83
CA ILE A 179 -4.13 -16.64 9.52
C ILE A 179 -5.14 -16.85 8.38
N SER A 180 -6.40 -17.17 8.68
CA SER A 180 -7.45 -17.33 7.67
C SER A 180 -7.65 -16.10 6.80
N GLN A 181 -7.25 -14.93 7.28
CA GLN A 181 -7.25 -13.67 6.54
C GLN A 181 -6.27 -13.67 5.34
N PHE A 182 -5.26 -14.53 5.34
CA PHE A 182 -4.30 -14.70 4.24
C PHE A 182 -4.75 -15.71 3.18
N TYR A 183 -5.80 -16.49 3.48
CA TYR A 183 -6.33 -17.53 2.61
C TYR A 183 -6.71 -17.04 1.20
N PRO A 184 -7.31 -15.84 1.02
CA PRO A 184 -7.58 -15.31 -0.33
C PRO A 184 -6.33 -15.20 -1.22
N TYR A 185 -5.14 -15.06 -0.63
CA TYR A 185 -3.86 -14.95 -1.33
C TYR A 185 -3.15 -16.31 -1.49
N GLY A 186 -3.86 -17.41 -1.22
CA GLY A 186 -3.35 -18.78 -1.38
C GLY A 186 -2.40 -19.24 -0.27
N TYR A 187 -2.35 -18.54 0.87
CA TYR A 187 -1.60 -19.02 2.04
C TYR A 187 -2.47 -19.91 2.91
N HIS A 188 -1.96 -21.10 3.18
CA HIS A 188 -2.61 -22.10 4.04
C HIS A 188 -1.85 -22.35 5.36
N THR A 189 -0.71 -21.68 5.52
CA THR A 189 0.20 -21.80 6.67
C THR A 189 0.49 -20.43 7.26
N PRO A 190 0.91 -20.38 8.53
CA PRO A 190 1.47 -19.15 9.10
C PRO A 190 2.81 -18.76 8.46
N ASP A 191 3.56 -19.72 7.91
CA ASP A 191 4.82 -19.44 7.23
C ASP A 191 4.58 -19.03 5.78
N HIS A 192 5.20 -17.92 5.36
CA HIS A 192 5.10 -17.38 4.01
C HIS A 192 6.49 -17.38 3.35
N ALA A 193 6.58 -18.02 2.19
CA ALA A 193 7.78 -17.98 1.37
C ALA A 193 7.86 -16.63 0.63
N ILE A 194 8.54 -15.67 1.25
CA ILE A 194 8.85 -14.39 0.63
C ILE A 194 10.29 -14.37 0.13
N PHE A 195 10.58 -13.47 -0.81
CA PHE A 195 11.87 -13.33 -1.45
C PHE A 195 12.39 -11.89 -1.37
N PRO A 196 13.71 -11.66 -1.50
CA PRO A 196 14.27 -10.32 -1.51
C PRO A 196 13.80 -9.57 -2.75
N ASP A 197 13.56 -8.27 -2.58
CA ASP A 197 13.41 -7.39 -3.74
C ASP A 197 14.77 -7.27 -4.40
N THR A 198 14.79 -7.39 -5.73
CA THR A 198 16.00 -7.14 -6.49
C THR A 198 15.76 -6.06 -7.51
N SER A 199 16.64 -5.05 -7.56
CA SER A 199 16.54 -3.95 -8.51
C SER A 199 17.74 -3.90 -9.44
N ASP A 200 17.50 -3.88 -10.74
CA ASP A 200 18.48 -3.58 -11.77
C ASP A 200 18.42 -2.07 -12.06
N ASN A 201 19.48 -1.35 -11.71
CA ASN A 201 19.56 0.10 -11.83
C ASN A 201 20.56 0.49 -12.92
N PHE A 202 20.19 1.49 -13.73
CA PHE A 202 20.98 2.02 -14.82
C PHE A 202 20.91 3.55 -14.80
N ASP A 203 22.06 4.21 -14.93
CA ASP A 203 22.15 5.64 -15.10
C ASP A 203 23.28 6.02 -16.07
N LEU A 204 23.07 7.13 -16.77
CA LEU A 204 24.06 7.73 -17.66
C LEU A 204 24.04 9.23 -17.42
N SER A 205 25.18 9.81 -17.09
CA SER A 205 25.31 11.20 -16.75
C SER A 205 26.26 11.95 -17.67
N LEU A 206 25.85 13.14 -18.09
CA LEU A 206 26.70 14.14 -18.72
C LEU A 206 26.95 15.28 -17.74
N GLU A 207 28.21 15.44 -17.36
CA GLU A 207 28.70 16.53 -16.50
C GLU A 207 29.51 17.51 -17.35
N LYS A 208 29.15 18.80 -17.30
CA LYS A 208 29.80 19.84 -18.09
C LYS A 208 30.04 21.10 -17.29
N HIS A 209 31.27 21.58 -17.32
CA HIS A 209 31.64 22.95 -16.95
C HIS A 209 31.73 23.80 -18.23
N LEU A 210 31.12 24.98 -18.24
CA LEU A 210 31.22 25.87 -19.40
C LEU A 210 32.49 26.72 -19.29
N LYS A 211 33.45 26.41 -20.17
CA LYS A 211 34.74 27.09 -20.24
C LYS A 211 34.59 28.62 -20.25
N GLY A 212 35.35 29.29 -19.38
CA GLY A 212 35.31 30.75 -19.22
C GLY A 212 34.15 31.27 -18.36
N THR A 213 33.36 30.39 -17.77
CA THR A 213 32.28 30.76 -16.85
C THR A 213 32.45 30.03 -15.51
N LEU A 214 31.59 30.34 -14.54
CA LEU A 214 31.45 29.58 -13.29
C LEU A 214 30.30 28.56 -13.35
N LEU A 215 29.72 28.36 -14.54
CA LEU A 215 28.54 27.51 -14.73
C LEU A 215 28.98 26.07 -14.95
N SER A 216 28.40 25.17 -14.17
CA SER A 216 28.45 23.74 -14.39
C SER A 216 27.05 23.14 -14.32
N PHE A 217 26.83 22.06 -15.07
CA PHE A 217 25.59 21.31 -15.01
C PHE A 217 25.83 19.82 -15.17
N LYS A 218 24.86 19.04 -14.70
CA LYS A 218 24.79 17.59 -14.75
C LYS A 218 23.39 17.18 -15.20
N VAL A 219 23.30 16.29 -16.18
CA VAL A 219 22.04 15.67 -16.61
C VAL A 219 22.18 14.17 -16.51
N THR A 220 21.24 13.49 -15.85
CA THR A 220 21.30 12.04 -15.57
C THR A 220 19.94 11.38 -15.81
N PRO A 221 19.65 10.88 -17.01
CA PRO A 221 18.61 9.87 -17.17
C PRO A 221 18.90 8.63 -16.33
N PHE A 222 17.85 8.05 -15.76
CA PHE A 222 17.93 6.81 -14.99
C PHE A 222 16.77 5.87 -15.32
N TYR A 223 17.00 4.58 -15.14
CA TYR A 223 16.01 3.52 -15.21
C TYR A 223 16.29 2.48 -14.14
N ARG A 224 15.24 2.02 -13.48
CA ARG A 224 15.26 1.00 -12.43
C ARG A 224 14.14 0.01 -12.67
N ASP A 225 14.47 -1.28 -12.77
CA ASP A 225 13.52 -2.40 -12.79
C ASP A 225 13.65 -3.16 -11.46
N THR A 226 12.60 -3.17 -10.64
CA THR A 226 12.56 -3.88 -9.35
C THR A 226 11.64 -5.08 -9.45
N ARG A 227 12.19 -6.28 -9.24
CA ARG A 227 11.45 -7.54 -9.25
C ARG A 227 11.19 -8.04 -7.85
N ASN A 228 10.13 -8.86 -7.74
CA ASN A 228 9.62 -9.39 -6.49
C ASN A 228 9.21 -8.31 -5.50
N GLN A 229 8.86 -7.11 -5.97
CA GLN A 229 8.58 -5.94 -5.14
C GLN A 229 7.71 -6.29 -3.92
N LEU A 230 8.28 -6.17 -2.73
CA LEU A 230 7.61 -6.31 -1.45
C LEU A 230 6.80 -5.04 -1.21
N GLN A 231 5.49 -5.20 -1.11
CA GLN A 231 4.58 -4.14 -0.67
C GLN A 231 3.83 -4.59 0.57
N PHE A 232 3.44 -3.58 1.36
CA PHE A 232 2.54 -3.80 2.47
C PHE A 232 1.13 -4.07 1.96
N GLN A 233 0.46 -4.99 2.63
CA GLN A 233 -0.97 -5.19 2.48
C GLN A 233 -1.60 -5.17 3.88
N ALA A 234 -2.59 -4.31 4.08
CA ALA A 234 -3.43 -4.38 5.26
C ALA A 234 -4.37 -5.57 5.09
N ILE A 235 -4.02 -6.68 5.74
CA ILE A 235 -4.80 -7.92 5.68
C ILE A 235 -5.99 -7.81 6.63
N ASN A 236 -5.81 -7.10 7.75
CA ASN A 236 -6.89 -6.69 8.63
C ASN A 236 -6.66 -5.26 9.11
N ALA A 237 -7.26 -4.30 8.41
CA ALA A 237 -7.15 -2.88 8.75
C ALA A 237 -7.74 -2.54 10.14
N VAL A 238 -8.71 -3.33 10.64
CA VAL A 238 -9.31 -3.14 11.97
C VAL A 238 -8.32 -3.52 13.08
N GLN A 239 -7.57 -4.60 12.88
CA GLN A 239 -6.54 -5.07 13.82
C GLN A 239 -5.17 -4.42 13.58
N GLY A 240 -5.04 -3.61 12.52
CA GLY A 240 -3.76 -3.02 12.11
C GLY A 240 -2.74 -4.04 11.63
N THR A 241 -3.19 -5.22 11.18
CA THR A 241 -2.30 -6.28 10.72
C THR A 241 -1.85 -6.01 9.30
N LEU A 242 -0.55 -5.73 9.15
CA LEU A 242 0.12 -5.54 7.88
C LEU A 242 0.94 -6.78 7.52
N ALA A 243 1.00 -7.07 6.22
CA ALA A 243 1.80 -8.15 5.67
C ALA A 243 2.64 -7.67 4.50
N GLY A 244 3.89 -8.15 4.42
CA GLY A 244 4.72 -7.95 3.24
C GLY A 244 4.56 -9.11 2.28
N LEU A 245 4.19 -8.81 1.04
CA LEU A 245 4.02 -9.81 -0.02
C LEU A 245 4.84 -9.42 -1.26
N ASN A 246 5.46 -10.40 -1.92
CA ASN A 246 6.14 -10.17 -3.21
C ASN A 246 5.09 -10.01 -4.30
N VAL A 247 4.70 -8.77 -4.57
CA VAL A 247 3.46 -8.50 -5.33
C VAL A 247 3.68 -8.24 -6.80
N GLY A 248 4.93 -8.07 -7.28
CA GLY A 248 5.19 -7.98 -8.71
C GLY A 248 6.49 -7.28 -9.09
N THR A 249 6.43 -6.57 -10.22
CA THR A 249 7.56 -5.86 -10.82
C THR A 249 7.25 -4.37 -10.89
N GLN A 250 8.16 -3.53 -10.41
CA GLN A 250 8.04 -2.07 -10.42
C GLN A 250 9.14 -1.45 -11.29
N GLU A 251 8.76 -0.58 -12.20
CA GLU A 251 9.67 0.22 -13.00
C GLU A 251 9.67 1.67 -12.53
N SER A 252 10.85 2.24 -12.34
CA SER A 252 11.03 3.66 -12.03
C SER A 252 12.05 4.26 -12.98
N TYR A 253 11.67 5.31 -13.71
CA TYR A 253 12.55 5.93 -14.69
C TYR A 253 12.33 7.44 -14.75
N GLY A 254 13.32 8.17 -15.24
CA GLY A 254 13.24 9.61 -15.23
C GLY A 254 14.54 10.28 -15.60
N ALA A 255 14.65 11.55 -15.22
CA ALA A 255 15.85 12.34 -15.43
C ALA A 255 16.10 13.29 -14.26
N GLU A 256 17.36 13.42 -13.90
CA GLU A 256 17.84 14.38 -12.91
C GLU A 256 18.66 15.47 -13.62
N PHE A 257 18.43 16.70 -13.22
CA PHE A 257 19.17 17.88 -13.65
C PHE A 257 19.73 18.59 -12.43
N SER A 258 21.01 18.93 -12.46
CA SER A 258 21.63 19.80 -11.47
C SER A 258 22.46 20.86 -12.17
N MET A 259 22.39 22.10 -11.69
CA MET A 259 23.12 23.24 -12.22
C MET A 259 23.70 24.05 -11.06
N GLN A 260 24.98 24.39 -11.15
CA GLN A 260 25.66 25.26 -10.22
C GLN A 260 26.32 26.41 -10.96
N TYR A 261 26.11 27.63 -10.47
CA TYR A 261 26.83 28.81 -10.89
C TYR A 261 27.57 29.41 -9.69
N GLY A 262 28.89 29.57 -9.80
CA GLY A 262 29.68 30.22 -8.75
C GLY A 262 29.90 29.37 -7.49
N ASP A 263 30.32 30.05 -6.43
CA ASP A 263 30.77 29.45 -5.17
C ASP A 263 30.15 30.24 -4.00
N PHE A 264 29.39 29.56 -3.15
CA PHE A 264 28.67 30.16 -2.02
C PHE A 264 29.61 30.74 -0.96
N SER A 265 30.88 30.33 -0.95
CA SER A 265 31.90 30.87 -0.05
C SER A 265 32.48 32.21 -0.51
N ARG A 266 32.29 32.59 -1.79
CA ARG A 266 32.90 33.78 -2.39
C ARG A 266 31.93 34.94 -2.48
N ASN A 267 32.48 36.16 -2.54
CA ASN A 267 31.69 37.35 -2.85
C ASN A 267 31.10 37.24 -4.26
N GLY A 268 29.90 37.78 -4.43
CA GLY A 268 29.15 37.77 -5.68
C GLY A 268 27.90 36.92 -5.59
N PHE A 269 27.39 36.57 -6.76
CA PHE A 269 26.19 35.77 -6.93
C PHE A 269 26.54 34.31 -7.19
N SER A 270 25.85 33.40 -6.51
CA SER A 270 25.95 31.97 -6.73
C SER A 270 24.57 31.32 -6.73
N THR A 271 24.42 30.26 -7.52
CA THR A 271 23.15 29.54 -7.69
C THR A 271 23.39 28.04 -7.63
N LEU A 272 22.48 27.33 -6.99
CA LEU A 272 22.29 25.89 -7.13
C LEU A 272 20.85 25.65 -7.57
N PHE A 273 20.65 24.92 -8.65
CA PHE A 273 19.35 24.47 -9.10
C PHE A 273 19.39 22.96 -9.30
N SER A 274 18.36 22.27 -8.81
CA SER A 274 18.16 20.84 -9.01
C SER A 274 16.72 20.59 -9.42
N TYR A 275 16.53 19.63 -10.33
CA TYR A 275 15.24 19.17 -10.78
C TYR A 275 15.29 17.67 -11.03
N THR A 276 14.28 16.94 -10.56
CA THR A 276 14.11 15.52 -10.81
C THR A 276 12.71 15.29 -11.32
N HIS A 277 12.62 14.62 -12.47
CA HIS A 277 11.40 14.00 -12.96
C HIS A 277 11.49 12.50 -12.72
N THR A 278 10.49 11.90 -12.10
CA THR A 278 10.39 10.44 -11.89
C THR A 278 9.02 9.97 -12.32
N GLN A 279 9.00 8.92 -13.12
CA GLN A 279 7.80 8.16 -13.40
C GLN A 279 7.94 6.75 -12.81
N ASN A 280 6.92 6.29 -12.09
CA ASN A 280 6.92 5.01 -11.40
C ASN A 280 5.66 4.21 -11.70
N ARG A 281 5.80 2.91 -11.98
CA ARG A 281 4.68 2.02 -12.27
C ARG A 281 4.96 0.63 -11.72
N ILE A 282 3.92 -0.05 -11.24
CA ILE A 282 3.98 -1.45 -10.80
C ILE A 282 3.03 -2.33 -11.60
N LYS A 283 3.51 -3.50 -12.00
CA LYS A 283 2.71 -4.57 -12.56
C LYS A 283 2.64 -5.71 -11.54
N PHE A 284 1.44 -6.00 -11.09
CA PHE A 284 1.22 -7.04 -10.09
C PHE A 284 1.36 -8.44 -10.70
N ALA A 285 2.07 -9.31 -10.02
CA ALA A 285 2.21 -10.72 -10.36
C ALA A 285 1.30 -11.56 -9.45
N PRO A 286 0.81 -12.72 -9.91
CA PRO A 286 0.08 -13.65 -9.06
C PRO A 286 0.95 -14.17 -7.91
N ILE A 287 0.40 -14.14 -6.70
CA ILE A 287 0.93 -14.77 -5.49
C ILE A 287 0.18 -16.08 -5.32
N ASN A 288 0.88 -17.22 -5.38
CA ASN A 288 0.25 -18.55 -5.32
C ASN A 288 -0.93 -18.74 -6.30
N GLY A 289 -0.85 -18.10 -7.47
CA GLY A 289 -1.88 -18.17 -8.51
C GLY A 289 -2.97 -17.09 -8.45
N VAL A 290 -2.94 -16.20 -7.45
CA VAL A 290 -3.92 -15.11 -7.28
C VAL A 290 -3.21 -13.75 -7.26
N SER A 291 -3.63 -12.82 -8.12
CA SER A 291 -3.14 -11.44 -8.11
C SER A 291 -3.77 -10.65 -6.97
N VAL A 292 -3.06 -9.66 -6.43
CA VAL A 292 -3.64 -8.71 -5.46
C VAL A 292 -4.76 -7.85 -6.05
N ILE A 293 -4.88 -7.83 -7.38
CA ILE A 293 -6.00 -7.20 -8.11
C ILE A 293 -7.27 -8.07 -8.06
N ASP A 294 -7.16 -9.39 -7.91
CA ASP A 294 -8.33 -10.29 -7.93
C ASP A 294 -9.33 -10.00 -6.79
N PRO A 295 -8.89 -9.77 -5.53
CA PRO A 295 -9.80 -9.33 -4.47
C PRO A 295 -10.49 -7.99 -4.77
N LEU A 296 -9.84 -7.07 -5.50
CA LEU A 296 -10.46 -5.82 -5.93
C LEU A 296 -11.56 -6.08 -6.95
N ASN A 297 -11.25 -6.90 -7.96
CA ASN A 297 -12.20 -7.32 -8.97
C ASN A 297 -13.39 -8.06 -8.38
N ALA A 298 -13.19 -8.94 -7.40
CA ALA A 298 -14.27 -9.67 -6.73
C ALA A 298 -15.29 -8.71 -6.07
N GLN A 299 -14.84 -7.56 -5.54
CA GLN A 299 -15.73 -6.54 -4.97
C GLN A 299 -16.49 -5.76 -6.06
N ILE A 300 -15.84 -5.46 -7.18
CA ILE A 300 -16.50 -4.83 -8.34
C ILE A 300 -17.52 -5.79 -8.97
N GLU A 301 -17.19 -7.07 -9.07
CA GLU A 301 -18.09 -8.14 -9.54
C GLU A 301 -19.31 -8.28 -8.62
N LEU A 302 -19.10 -8.24 -7.30
CA LEU A 302 -20.19 -8.22 -6.33
C LEU A 302 -21.11 -7.02 -6.57
N TYR A 303 -20.57 -5.81 -6.73
CA TYR A 303 -21.38 -4.64 -7.08
C TYR A 303 -22.12 -4.82 -8.41
N ASN A 304 -21.41 -5.20 -9.45
CA ASN A 304 -21.95 -5.42 -10.79
C ASN A 304 -23.08 -6.43 -10.79
N SER A 305 -23.01 -7.46 -9.93
CA SER A 305 -24.07 -8.46 -9.79
C SER A 305 -25.44 -7.88 -9.41
N TYR A 306 -25.49 -6.67 -8.84
CA TYR A 306 -26.73 -5.96 -8.56
C TYR A 306 -27.23 -5.07 -9.71
N THR A 307 -26.43 -4.85 -10.74
CA THR A 307 -26.82 -4.00 -11.87
C THR A 307 -27.69 -4.78 -12.86
N ARG A 308 -28.54 -4.07 -13.62
CA ARG A 308 -29.36 -4.69 -14.69
C ARG A 308 -28.52 -5.39 -15.77
N ALA A 309 -27.25 -5.00 -15.94
CA ALA A 309 -26.35 -5.59 -16.93
C ALA A 309 -26.01 -7.06 -16.64
N CYS A 310 -26.24 -7.51 -15.40
CA CYS A 310 -26.06 -8.89 -14.95
C CYS A 310 -27.37 -9.69 -14.87
N ALA A 311 -28.51 -9.08 -15.24
CA ALA A 311 -29.80 -9.79 -15.27
C ALA A 311 -29.81 -10.82 -16.42
N GLY A 312 -29.94 -12.11 -16.08
CA GLY A 312 -29.98 -13.21 -17.06
C GLY A 312 -28.63 -13.53 -17.72
N VAL A 313 -27.52 -13.03 -17.18
CA VAL A 313 -26.17 -13.33 -17.66
C VAL A 313 -25.81 -14.79 -17.35
N GLY A 314 -25.32 -15.51 -18.37
CA GLY A 314 -24.90 -16.91 -18.28
C GLY A 314 -23.45 -17.12 -18.76
N PRO A 315 -22.91 -18.35 -18.68
CA PRO A 315 -21.49 -18.66 -18.95
C PRO A 315 -20.92 -18.22 -20.30
N HIS A 316 -21.77 -17.95 -21.29
CA HIS A 316 -21.39 -17.52 -22.64
C HIS A 316 -21.67 -16.03 -22.91
N SER A 317 -22.18 -15.30 -21.93
CA SER A 317 -22.43 -13.85 -22.07
C SER A 317 -21.12 -13.08 -21.97
N ALA A 318 -20.98 -11.99 -22.74
CA ALA A 318 -19.80 -11.12 -22.69
C ALA A 318 -19.55 -10.53 -21.29
N ASN A 319 -20.60 -10.33 -20.49
CA ASN A 319 -20.52 -9.78 -19.14
C ASN A 319 -20.30 -10.85 -18.05
N TRP A 320 -20.17 -12.14 -18.39
CA TRP A 320 -20.13 -13.24 -17.42
C TRP A 320 -19.08 -13.02 -16.32
N ALA A 321 -17.84 -12.71 -16.72
CA ALA A 321 -16.75 -12.43 -15.79
C ALA A 321 -17.05 -11.20 -14.92
N ALA A 322 -17.42 -10.07 -15.52
CA ALA A 322 -17.75 -8.83 -14.81
C ALA A 322 -18.93 -8.96 -13.84
N CYS A 323 -19.79 -9.97 -14.01
CA CYS A 323 -20.93 -10.29 -13.14
C CYS A 323 -20.61 -11.34 -12.07
N GLY A 324 -19.34 -11.67 -11.86
CA GLY A 324 -18.90 -12.64 -10.85
C GLY A 324 -19.11 -14.09 -11.23
N SER A 325 -19.17 -14.39 -12.53
CA SER A 325 -19.17 -15.75 -13.06
C SER A 325 -20.20 -16.69 -12.41
N GLY A 326 -21.40 -16.18 -12.11
CA GLY A 326 -22.51 -16.94 -11.53
C GLY A 326 -22.48 -17.10 -10.01
N ALA A 327 -21.46 -16.61 -9.31
CA ALA A 327 -21.36 -16.65 -7.85
C ALA A 327 -22.51 -15.90 -7.15
N TYR A 328 -23.13 -14.95 -7.84
CA TYR A 328 -24.08 -13.98 -7.28
C TYR A 328 -25.48 -14.04 -7.94
N ALA A 329 -25.92 -15.24 -8.33
CA ALA A 329 -27.20 -15.43 -9.01
C ALA A 329 -28.37 -14.83 -8.21
N GLY A 330 -29.23 -14.05 -8.89
CA GLY A 330 -30.42 -13.45 -8.31
C GLY A 330 -30.23 -12.03 -7.73
N ASN A 331 -29.01 -11.49 -7.66
CA ASN A 331 -28.77 -10.12 -7.21
C ASN A 331 -29.27 -9.07 -8.23
N ALA A 332 -29.23 -9.39 -9.52
CA ALA A 332 -29.64 -8.50 -10.61
C ALA A 332 -31.16 -8.47 -10.82
N ALA A 333 -31.92 -8.23 -9.75
CA ALA A 333 -33.37 -8.03 -9.81
C ALA A 333 -33.73 -6.57 -9.47
N PRO A 334 -34.75 -5.97 -10.11
CA PRO A 334 -35.20 -4.62 -9.77
C PRO A 334 -35.79 -4.54 -8.35
N VAL A 335 -36.31 -5.66 -7.86
CA VAL A 335 -36.84 -5.82 -6.51
C VAL A 335 -36.29 -7.13 -5.94
N LEU A 336 -35.66 -7.01 -4.77
CA LEU A 336 -35.05 -8.11 -4.04
C LEU A 336 -35.90 -8.50 -2.84
N LEU A 337 -35.91 -9.78 -2.50
CA LEU A 337 -36.59 -10.28 -1.31
C LEU A 337 -35.63 -10.30 -0.13
N ASN A 338 -36.12 -9.92 1.05
CA ASN A 338 -35.33 -10.01 2.27
C ASN A 338 -34.90 -11.47 2.54
N SER A 339 -33.62 -11.67 2.83
CA SER A 339 -33.02 -12.97 3.18
C SER A 339 -32.70 -13.10 4.68
N GLN A 340 -33.04 -12.10 5.50
CA GLN A 340 -32.70 -12.08 6.92
C GLN A 340 -33.51 -13.11 7.71
N SER A 341 -32.82 -14.17 8.13
CA SER A 341 -33.39 -15.24 8.95
C SER A 341 -33.90 -14.71 10.30
N GLY A 342 -34.95 -15.35 10.83
CA GLY A 342 -35.50 -15.03 12.15
C GLY A 342 -36.34 -13.74 12.22
N THR A 343 -36.59 -13.08 11.08
CA THR A 343 -37.54 -11.96 11.02
C THR A 343 -38.88 -12.44 10.44
N GLY A 344 -40.01 -11.92 10.92
CA GLY A 344 -41.33 -12.21 10.35
C GLY A 344 -41.51 -11.78 8.87
N ASN A 345 -40.49 -11.11 8.33
CA ASN A 345 -40.41 -10.53 6.99
C ASN A 345 -39.52 -11.32 6.03
N GLN A 346 -38.87 -12.41 6.47
CA GLN A 346 -38.02 -13.24 5.61
C GLN A 346 -38.79 -13.70 4.37
N GLY A 347 -38.25 -13.40 3.18
CA GLY A 347 -38.87 -13.70 1.88
C GLY A 347 -40.12 -12.89 1.52
N LYS A 348 -40.62 -12.01 2.42
CA LYS A 348 -41.86 -11.24 2.22
C LYS A 348 -41.61 -9.78 1.90
N LEU A 349 -40.58 -9.19 2.50
CA LEU A 349 -40.25 -7.79 2.30
C LEU A 349 -39.61 -7.60 0.92
N LYS A 350 -40.27 -6.81 0.08
CA LYS A 350 -39.81 -6.39 -1.24
C LYS A 350 -38.98 -5.11 -1.11
N ILE A 351 -37.71 -5.22 -1.46
CA ILE A 351 -36.73 -4.14 -1.33
C ILE A 351 -36.30 -3.72 -2.73
N PRO A 352 -36.59 -2.48 -3.16
CA PRO A 352 -36.06 -1.99 -4.44
C PRO A 352 -34.53 -2.09 -4.44
N ASN A 353 -33.97 -2.67 -5.51
CA ASN A 353 -32.53 -2.71 -5.68
C ASN A 353 -32.06 -1.32 -6.14
N PRO A 354 -31.30 -0.59 -5.32
CA PRO A 354 -30.93 0.78 -5.63
C PRO A 354 -29.84 0.85 -6.72
N TYR A 355 -29.15 -0.26 -7.01
CA TYR A 355 -28.05 -0.38 -7.98
C TYR A 355 -28.51 -0.85 -9.36
N TYR A 356 -29.76 -1.28 -9.48
CA TYR A 356 -30.26 -1.94 -10.70
C TYR A 356 -30.14 -1.05 -11.93
N GLY A 357 -30.35 0.27 -11.76
CA GLY A 357 -30.26 1.24 -12.85
C GLY A 357 -28.85 1.64 -13.26
N ASP A 358 -27.85 1.29 -12.45
CA ASP A 358 -26.48 1.77 -12.61
C ASP A 358 -25.76 1.07 -13.77
N ALA A 359 -24.70 1.71 -14.26
CA ALA A 359 -23.86 1.17 -15.32
C ALA A 359 -22.95 0.06 -14.78
N LEU A 360 -22.71 -0.95 -15.62
CA LEU A 360 -21.70 -1.98 -15.38
C LEU A 360 -20.32 -1.33 -15.28
N GLN A 361 -19.57 -1.72 -14.25
CA GLN A 361 -18.23 -1.18 -13.98
C GLN A 361 -17.16 -2.12 -14.55
N PRO A 362 -16.09 -1.56 -15.17
CA PRO A 362 -15.01 -2.37 -15.70
C PRO A 362 -14.20 -3.01 -14.57
N LEU A 363 -13.70 -4.23 -14.81
CA LEU A 363 -12.72 -4.87 -13.94
C LEU A 363 -11.32 -4.30 -14.21
N PHE A 364 -10.45 -4.37 -13.21
CA PHE A 364 -9.03 -4.13 -13.36
C PHE A 364 -8.36 -5.28 -14.12
N ASP A 365 -7.43 -4.93 -15.01
CA ASP A 365 -6.59 -5.89 -15.72
C ASP A 365 -5.42 -6.33 -14.83
N THR A 366 -5.39 -7.60 -14.44
CA THR A 366 -4.32 -8.18 -13.60
C THR A 366 -2.94 -8.09 -14.26
N GLY A 367 -2.86 -7.89 -15.58
CA GLY A 367 -1.62 -7.73 -16.33
C GLY A 367 -1.21 -6.28 -16.62
N ALA A 368 -1.97 -5.27 -16.17
CA ALA A 368 -1.68 -3.87 -16.44
C ALA A 368 -0.64 -3.27 -15.49
N TRP A 369 -0.14 -2.10 -15.88
CA TRP A 369 0.72 -1.25 -15.06
C TRP A 369 -0.12 -0.23 -14.30
N TYR A 370 0.13 -0.12 -13.00
CA TYR A 370 -0.58 0.73 -12.05
C TYR A 370 0.36 1.70 -11.35
N THR A 371 -0.22 2.73 -10.75
CA THR A 371 0.48 3.56 -9.77
C THR A 371 0.91 2.68 -8.59
N PRO A 372 2.16 2.78 -8.11
CA PRO A 372 2.62 2.07 -6.93
C PRO A 372 2.15 2.76 -5.65
N TYR A 373 1.78 1.96 -4.66
CA TYR A 373 1.22 2.41 -3.38
C TYR A 373 2.05 1.91 -2.19
N ASP A 374 2.05 2.69 -1.12
CA ASP A 374 2.61 2.31 0.18
C ASP A 374 2.02 1.00 0.70
N VAL A 375 0.69 0.94 0.70
CA VAL A 375 -0.13 -0.21 1.03
C VAL A 375 -1.03 -0.49 -0.14
N ILE A 376 -1.09 -1.75 -0.57
CA ILE A 376 -1.96 -2.17 -1.66
C ILE A 376 -3.41 -1.78 -1.30
N PRO A 377 -4.11 -1.03 -2.17
CA PRO A 377 -5.49 -0.67 -1.96
C PRO A 377 -6.33 -1.91 -1.64
N SER A 378 -7.13 -1.81 -0.59
CA SER A 378 -8.07 -2.85 -0.15
C SER A 378 -9.30 -2.17 0.45
N PRO A 379 -10.41 -2.92 0.66
CA PRO A 379 -11.59 -2.42 1.37
C PRO A 379 -11.26 -1.54 2.57
N PHE A 380 -11.70 -0.27 2.56
CA PHE A 380 -11.55 0.68 3.67
C PHE A 380 -10.12 1.04 4.08
N ASN A 381 -9.13 0.70 3.27
CA ASN A 381 -7.74 0.99 3.58
C ASN A 381 -7.31 2.37 3.03
N ALA A 382 -6.53 3.09 3.84
CA ALA A 382 -5.80 4.26 3.36
C ALA A 382 -4.68 3.75 2.47
N ALA A 383 -4.62 4.24 1.24
CA ALA A 383 -3.57 3.89 0.30
C ALA A 383 -3.13 5.18 -0.39
N ASN A 384 -1.83 5.47 -0.35
CA ASN A 384 -1.23 6.60 -1.04
C ASN A 384 -0.17 6.12 -2.01
N GLY A 385 -0.13 6.72 -3.19
CA GLY A 385 1.04 6.63 -4.04
C GLY A 385 2.20 7.37 -3.37
N TYR A 386 3.39 6.78 -3.43
CA TYR A 386 4.63 7.41 -2.96
C TYR A 386 5.47 8.00 -4.11
N GLU A 387 4.97 7.93 -5.35
CA GLU A 387 5.58 8.60 -6.49
C GLU A 387 5.39 10.12 -6.39
N VAL A 388 6.47 10.89 -6.43
CA VAL A 388 6.45 12.36 -6.52
C VAL A 388 7.01 12.72 -7.89
N PRO A 389 6.15 13.03 -8.90
CA PRO A 389 6.60 13.08 -10.28
C PRO A 389 7.66 14.13 -10.56
N ASP A 390 7.50 15.33 -10.00
CA ASP A 390 8.39 16.46 -10.23
C ASP A 390 8.85 17.08 -8.91
N VAL A 391 10.16 17.20 -8.73
CA VAL A 391 10.76 17.91 -7.59
C VAL A 391 11.78 18.90 -8.11
N ALA A 392 11.70 20.15 -7.66
CA ALA A 392 12.70 21.17 -7.98
C ALA A 392 13.16 21.92 -6.74
N SER A 393 14.43 22.28 -6.69
CA SER A 393 14.98 23.20 -5.68
C SER A 393 15.88 24.22 -6.34
N LEU A 394 15.67 25.50 -6.01
CA LEU A 394 16.51 26.62 -6.41
C LEU A 394 17.03 27.30 -5.16
N ILE A 395 18.34 27.40 -5.02
CA ILE A 395 19.02 28.14 -3.97
C ILE A 395 19.84 29.23 -4.64
N LEU A 396 19.54 30.48 -4.32
CA LEU A 396 20.37 31.61 -4.73
C LEU A 396 21.16 32.07 -3.52
N ASN A 397 22.32 32.67 -3.76
CA ASN A 397 23.10 33.31 -2.72
C ASN A 397 23.80 34.54 -3.28
N TYR A 398 23.70 35.64 -2.54
CA TYR A 398 24.50 36.83 -2.77
C TYR A 398 25.32 37.12 -1.53
N ARG A 399 26.65 37.05 -1.66
CA ARG A 399 27.59 37.40 -0.60
C ARG A 399 28.33 38.68 -0.93
N ARG A 400 28.42 39.58 0.04
CA ARG A 400 29.23 40.80 -0.03
C ARG A 400 29.93 41.04 1.31
N GLY A 401 31.21 40.68 1.36
CA GLY A 401 32.02 40.75 2.57
C GLY A 401 31.47 39.83 3.66
N ARG A 402 31.05 40.43 4.77
CA ARG A 402 30.54 39.73 5.95
C ARG A 402 29.06 39.37 5.86
N VAL A 403 28.32 39.88 4.87
CA VAL A 403 26.88 39.62 4.70
C VAL A 403 26.66 38.60 3.59
N ALA A 404 25.80 37.62 3.82
CA ALA A 404 25.25 36.78 2.76
C ALA A 404 23.73 36.65 2.90
N VAL A 405 23.04 36.66 1.76
CA VAL A 405 21.58 36.49 1.66
C VAL A 405 21.30 35.34 0.71
N THR A 406 20.55 34.35 1.19
CA THR A 406 20.36 33.05 0.57
C THR A 406 18.87 32.70 0.51
N PRO A 407 18.10 33.19 -0.47
CA PRO A 407 16.75 32.71 -0.70
C PRO A 407 16.76 31.31 -1.30
N SER A 408 15.82 30.47 -0.89
CA SER A 408 15.60 29.15 -1.47
C SER A 408 14.14 28.92 -1.81
N VAL A 409 13.89 28.27 -2.93
CA VAL A 409 12.58 27.86 -3.42
C VAL A 409 12.59 26.35 -3.58
N ARG A 410 11.55 25.68 -3.09
CA ARG A 410 11.31 24.26 -3.30
C ARG A 410 9.93 24.06 -3.92
N TYR A 411 9.88 23.35 -5.03
CA TYR A 411 8.66 22.88 -5.67
C TYR A 411 8.61 21.36 -5.58
N MET A 412 7.43 20.82 -5.31
CA MET A 412 7.16 19.39 -5.39
C MET A 412 5.77 19.19 -5.96
N ASP A 413 5.62 18.32 -6.95
CA ASP A 413 4.32 17.91 -7.42
C ASP A 413 3.69 16.90 -6.45
N GLY A 414 2.36 16.81 -6.43
CA GLY A 414 1.67 15.88 -5.55
C GLY A 414 1.77 14.43 -6.02
N SER A 415 1.72 13.48 -5.09
CA SER A 415 1.66 12.06 -5.46
C SER A 415 0.25 11.62 -5.90
N ASN A 416 0.17 10.49 -6.59
CA ASN A 416 -1.10 9.89 -6.97
C ASN A 416 -1.80 9.26 -5.75
N TYR A 417 -3.13 9.29 -5.71
CA TYR A 417 -3.95 8.65 -4.68
C TYR A 417 -5.31 8.24 -5.25
N GLY A 418 -6.16 7.65 -4.40
CA GLY A 418 -7.47 7.11 -4.78
C GLY A 418 -7.50 5.60 -4.55
N SER A 419 -8.64 5.08 -4.11
CA SER A 419 -8.80 3.65 -3.89
C SER A 419 -10.18 3.22 -4.36
N PRO A 420 -10.30 2.14 -5.15
CA PRO A 420 -11.59 1.73 -5.70
C PRO A 420 -12.62 1.39 -4.62
N LEU A 421 -12.17 0.94 -3.44
CA LEU A 421 -13.03 0.29 -2.45
C LEU A 421 -13.20 1.13 -1.18
N VAL A 422 -13.62 2.38 -1.34
CA VAL A 422 -13.80 3.30 -0.19
C VAL A 422 -15.24 3.77 0.01
N TRP A 423 -16.17 3.48 -0.91
CA TRP A 423 -17.60 3.81 -0.74
C TRP A 423 -18.43 2.59 -0.36
N PRO A 424 -18.87 2.46 0.91
CA PRO A 424 -19.75 1.37 1.30
C PRO A 424 -21.20 1.65 0.94
N GLY A 425 -21.81 0.73 0.20
CA GLY A 425 -23.26 0.55 0.07
C GLY A 425 -23.78 -0.51 1.04
N TYR A 426 -25.06 -0.85 0.89
CA TYR A 426 -25.73 -1.86 1.71
C TYR A 426 -26.21 -3.03 0.84
N VAL A 427 -26.20 -4.24 1.40
CA VAL A 427 -26.83 -5.41 0.76
C VAL A 427 -28.35 -5.33 0.91
N PRO A 428 -29.13 -5.10 -0.16
CA PRO A 428 -30.57 -4.85 -0.04
C PRO A 428 -31.34 -6.00 0.62
N GLN A 429 -31.04 -7.24 0.25
CA GLN A 429 -31.68 -8.45 0.79
C GLN A 429 -31.49 -8.58 2.31
N SER A 430 -30.45 -7.97 2.87
CA SER A 430 -30.18 -8.07 4.31
C SER A 430 -31.02 -7.13 5.17
N CYS A 431 -31.72 -6.15 4.59
CA CYS A 431 -32.42 -5.13 5.38
C CYS A 431 -33.72 -5.67 5.99
N SER A 432 -33.87 -5.55 7.32
CA SER A 432 -35.11 -5.94 8.05
C SER A 432 -36.37 -5.14 7.69
N ARG A 433 -36.19 -3.98 7.06
CA ARG A 433 -37.24 -3.03 6.63
C ARG A 433 -36.82 -2.35 5.32
N GLN A 434 -37.78 -1.78 4.60
CA GLN A 434 -37.50 -1.04 3.38
C GLN A 434 -36.55 0.14 3.68
N PRO A 435 -35.33 0.15 3.11
CA PRO A 435 -34.39 1.26 3.24
C PRO A 435 -34.86 2.46 2.39
N ALA A 436 -34.29 3.63 2.64
CA ALA A 436 -34.49 4.78 1.76
C ALA A 436 -33.94 4.49 0.34
N ARG A 437 -34.44 5.22 -0.66
CA ARG A 437 -34.16 4.94 -2.08
C ARG A 437 -32.71 5.13 -2.52
N THR A 438 -31.88 5.82 -1.75
CA THR A 438 -30.50 6.10 -2.18
C THR A 438 -29.54 5.03 -1.65
N PRO A 439 -28.62 4.51 -2.49
CA PRO A 439 -27.51 3.67 -2.07
C PRO A 439 -26.72 4.22 -0.88
N LEU A 440 -26.56 5.55 -0.91
CA LEU A 440 -25.72 6.31 -0.02
C LEU A 440 -26.42 6.70 1.27
N THR A 441 -27.72 6.53 1.47
CA THR A 441 -28.31 6.87 2.79
C THR A 441 -29.50 5.97 3.06
N PRO A 442 -29.30 4.66 3.34
CA PRO A 442 -30.42 3.73 3.57
C PRO A 442 -31.29 4.15 4.76
N GLY A 443 -30.76 4.99 5.67
CA GLY A 443 -31.47 5.50 6.85
C GLY A 443 -31.82 4.41 7.87
N ARG A 444 -31.33 3.18 7.68
CA ARG A 444 -31.58 1.98 8.46
C ARG A 444 -30.38 1.04 8.38
N ASN A 445 -30.25 0.17 9.38
CA ASN A 445 -29.20 -0.85 9.43
C ASN A 445 -29.59 -2.08 8.60
N CYS A 446 -28.67 -2.54 7.75
CA CYS A 446 -28.81 -3.73 6.90
C CYS A 446 -27.60 -4.65 7.18
N PRO A 447 -27.74 -5.71 8.00
CA PRO A 447 -26.63 -6.48 8.57
C PRO A 447 -25.83 -7.38 7.58
N GLY A 448 -26.05 -7.29 6.27
CA GLY A 448 -25.45 -8.20 5.28
C GLY A 448 -24.03 -7.87 4.81
N GLY A 449 -23.30 -6.99 5.50
CA GLY A 449 -22.03 -6.45 5.02
C GLY A 449 -22.18 -5.28 4.06
N ALA A 450 -21.06 -4.84 3.49
CA ALA A 450 -21.00 -3.70 2.56
C ALA A 450 -20.83 -4.18 1.11
N ILE A 451 -21.49 -3.49 0.18
CA ILE A 451 -21.20 -3.58 -1.25
C ILE A 451 -20.45 -2.32 -1.62
N PHE A 452 -19.24 -2.41 -2.16
CA PHE A 452 -18.54 -1.19 -2.58
C PHE A 452 -19.20 -0.55 -3.79
N LEU A 453 -19.22 0.78 -3.81
CA LEU A 453 -19.89 1.57 -4.85
C LEU A 453 -18.84 2.34 -5.67
N PRO A 454 -19.15 2.67 -6.93
CA PRO A 454 -18.42 3.68 -7.68
C PRO A 454 -18.33 5.00 -6.92
N ASP A 455 -17.24 5.75 -7.14
CA ASP A 455 -17.09 7.10 -6.60
C ASP A 455 -18.25 7.98 -7.11
N PRO A 456 -19.06 8.58 -6.22
CA PRO A 456 -20.13 9.50 -6.61
C PRO A 456 -19.65 10.73 -7.41
N TYR A 457 -18.36 11.08 -7.35
CA TYR A 457 -17.78 12.17 -8.14
C TYR A 457 -17.52 11.76 -9.59
N SER A 458 -16.91 10.58 -9.82
CA SER A 458 -16.54 10.11 -11.16
C SER A 458 -17.62 9.23 -11.83
N GLY A 459 -18.51 8.64 -11.03
CA GLY A 459 -19.47 7.62 -11.46
C GLY A 459 -18.82 6.26 -11.77
N GLN A 460 -17.55 6.07 -11.41
CA GLN A 460 -16.78 4.86 -11.66
C GLN A 460 -16.03 4.41 -10.41
N PHE A 461 -15.66 3.13 -10.32
CA PHE A 461 -14.66 2.71 -9.34
C PHE A 461 -13.33 3.41 -9.66
N ASP A 462 -12.73 4.03 -8.66
CA ASP A 462 -11.49 4.76 -8.85
C ASP A 462 -10.36 3.82 -9.26
N LYS A 463 -9.61 4.23 -10.30
CA LYS A 463 -8.37 3.55 -10.65
C LYS A 463 -7.35 3.68 -9.51
N LEU A 464 -6.39 2.76 -9.49
CA LEU A 464 -5.20 2.90 -8.65
C LEU A 464 -4.40 4.14 -9.13
N GLY A 465 -4.52 5.24 -8.40
CA GLY A 465 -3.97 6.55 -8.70
C GLY A 465 -4.94 7.44 -9.48
N ALA A 466 -6.25 7.34 -9.24
CA ALA A 466 -7.26 8.14 -9.95
C ALA A 466 -7.11 9.65 -9.77
N PHE A 467 -6.52 10.09 -8.66
CA PHE A 467 -6.37 11.50 -8.30
C PHE A 467 -4.91 11.84 -8.03
N VAL A 468 -4.56 13.13 -8.15
CA VAL A 468 -3.20 13.62 -7.88
C VAL A 468 -3.25 14.64 -6.76
N GLN A 469 -2.36 14.53 -5.78
CA GLN A 469 -2.27 15.51 -4.71
C GLN A 469 -1.92 16.91 -5.27
N PRO A 470 -2.20 17.97 -4.49
CA PRO A 470 -1.73 19.31 -4.79
C PRO A 470 -0.20 19.39 -4.91
N ALA A 471 0.29 20.24 -5.81
CA ALA A 471 1.70 20.61 -5.80
C ALA A 471 1.99 21.60 -4.65
N GLN A 472 3.16 21.54 -4.04
CA GLN A 472 3.60 22.46 -2.98
C GLN A 472 4.77 23.33 -3.45
N LEU A 473 4.67 24.64 -3.23
CA LEU A 473 5.77 25.60 -3.39
C LEU A 473 6.08 26.26 -2.06
N ALA A 474 7.33 26.14 -1.63
CA ALA A 474 7.85 26.76 -0.42
C ALA A 474 9.02 27.70 -0.74
N LEU A 475 8.98 28.92 -0.19
CA LEU A 475 10.03 29.93 -0.24
C LEU A 475 10.59 30.12 1.18
N ASN A 476 11.92 30.07 1.30
CA ASN A 476 12.65 30.37 2.52
C ASN A 476 13.72 31.43 2.25
N LEU A 477 14.18 32.09 3.31
CA LEU A 477 15.25 33.07 3.27
C LEU A 477 16.20 32.83 4.44
N GLN A 478 17.49 32.68 4.15
CA GLN A 478 18.53 32.70 5.15
C GLN A 478 19.41 33.92 4.93
N THR A 479 19.72 34.65 6.00
CA THR A 479 20.69 35.75 5.98
C THR A 479 21.76 35.45 7.01
N SER A 480 23.03 35.63 6.66
CA SER A 480 24.15 35.50 7.60
C SER A 480 25.00 36.76 7.65
N TYR A 481 25.54 37.03 8.84
CA TYR A 481 26.44 38.13 9.11
C TYR A 481 27.62 37.67 9.97
N ASP A 482 28.83 37.74 9.40
CA ASP A 482 30.08 37.47 10.12
C ASP A 482 30.42 38.67 11.01
N ILE A 483 30.00 38.63 12.27
CA ILE A 483 30.30 39.65 13.28
C ILE A 483 31.83 39.78 13.45
N SER A 484 32.49 38.64 13.54
CA SER A 484 33.95 38.52 13.62
C SER A 484 34.41 37.22 12.90
N PRO A 485 35.73 37.02 12.69
CA PRO A 485 36.24 35.76 12.13
C PRO A 485 35.89 34.49 12.94
N ARG A 486 35.39 34.65 14.17
CA ARG A 486 34.99 33.54 15.05
C ARG A 486 33.51 33.54 15.38
N MET A 487 32.74 34.53 14.92
CA MET A 487 31.33 34.68 15.28
C MET A 487 30.49 35.00 14.05
N THR A 488 29.53 34.13 13.75
CA THR A 488 28.59 34.32 12.65
C THR A 488 27.16 34.24 13.19
N LEU A 489 26.38 35.29 12.95
CA LEU A 489 24.94 35.31 13.20
C LEU A 489 24.23 34.83 11.92
N THR A 490 23.36 33.83 12.04
CA THR A 490 22.50 33.35 10.97
C THR A 490 21.04 33.55 11.36
N VAL A 491 20.26 34.14 10.48
CA VAL A 491 18.81 34.33 10.63
C VAL A 491 18.12 33.55 9.51
N GLN A 492 17.13 32.75 9.87
CA GLN A 492 16.36 31.94 8.92
C GLN A 492 14.88 32.28 9.04
N ALA A 493 14.26 32.59 7.91
CA ALA A 493 12.83 32.75 7.74
C ALA A 493 12.35 31.61 6.83
N VAL A 494 11.66 30.63 7.41
CA VAL A 494 11.16 29.45 6.68
C VAL A 494 9.67 29.61 6.39
N ASN A 495 9.21 29.03 5.29
CA ASN A 495 7.83 29.12 4.82
C ASN A 495 7.34 30.58 4.68
N LEU A 496 8.20 31.50 4.20
CA LEU A 496 7.82 32.88 3.89
C LEU A 496 6.66 32.93 2.90
N TYR A 497 6.69 32.01 1.94
CA TYR A 497 5.56 31.68 1.10
C TYR A 497 5.46 30.16 1.09
N ASN A 498 4.33 29.61 1.53
CA ASN A 498 4.03 28.20 1.41
C ASN A 498 2.61 28.07 0.87
N ARG A 499 2.47 27.42 -0.29
CA ARG A 499 1.18 27.25 -0.94
C ARG A 499 1.06 25.88 -1.57
N CYS A 500 -0.13 25.30 -1.44
CA CYS A 500 -0.52 24.06 -2.08
C CYS A 500 -1.53 24.36 -3.21
N PHE A 501 -1.13 24.04 -4.43
CA PHE A 501 -1.88 24.28 -5.66
C PHE A 501 -2.87 23.13 -5.86
N GLN A 502 -4.10 23.36 -5.42
CA GLN A 502 -5.21 22.41 -5.51
C GLN A 502 -5.54 22.03 -6.97
N ARG A 503 -6.16 20.87 -7.16
CA ARG A 503 -6.49 20.32 -8.50
C ARG A 503 -7.93 20.63 -8.94
N GLY A 504 -8.74 21.20 -8.05
CA GLY A 504 -10.15 21.50 -8.29
C GLY A 504 -11.10 20.34 -7.97
N TYR A 505 -10.67 19.38 -7.15
CA TYR A 505 -11.55 18.30 -6.71
C TYR A 505 -12.60 18.79 -5.74
N ALA A 506 -13.68 18.02 -5.61
CA ALA A 506 -14.80 18.41 -4.77
C ALA A 506 -14.45 18.49 -3.28
N TRP A 507 -13.38 17.83 -2.83
CA TRP A 507 -12.91 17.83 -1.42
C TRP A 507 -11.67 18.70 -1.20
N ASP A 508 -11.20 19.43 -2.22
CA ASP A 508 -10.01 20.26 -2.10
C ASP A 508 -10.17 21.37 -1.05
N ASN A 509 -9.12 21.60 -0.26
CA ASN A 509 -9.00 22.59 0.80
C ASN A 509 -7.67 23.33 0.66
N SER A 510 -7.71 24.67 0.72
CA SER A 510 -6.56 25.55 0.54
C SER A 510 -5.38 25.31 1.49
N VAL A 511 -5.59 24.69 2.65
CA VAL A 511 -4.53 24.40 3.62
C VAL A 511 -3.98 22.97 3.53
N THR A 512 -4.62 22.09 2.75
CA THR A 512 -4.24 20.68 2.64
C THR A 512 -3.34 20.47 1.43
N CYS A 513 -2.26 19.72 1.62
CA CYS A 513 -1.27 19.44 0.59
C CYS A 513 -1.18 17.95 0.26
N VAL A 514 -1.66 17.09 1.17
CA VAL A 514 -1.71 15.64 0.99
C VAL A 514 -3.12 15.16 1.33
N TYR A 515 -3.72 14.44 0.38
CA TYR A 515 -4.96 13.70 0.58
C TYR A 515 -4.69 12.20 0.58
N SER A 516 -5.52 11.47 1.30
CA SER A 516 -5.62 10.02 1.25
C SER A 516 -7.08 9.59 1.26
N SER A 517 -7.34 8.34 0.89
CA SER A 517 -8.60 7.69 1.29
C SER A 517 -8.66 7.66 2.82
N LEU A 518 -9.77 8.12 3.40
CA LEU A 518 -9.97 8.07 4.83
C LEU A 518 -10.01 6.60 5.27
N PRO A 519 -9.02 6.12 6.06
CA PRO A 519 -9.03 4.77 6.55
C PRO A 519 -10.25 4.61 7.45
N SER A 520 -10.98 3.54 7.23
CA SER A 520 -12.15 3.24 8.02
C SER A 520 -11.92 1.93 8.75
N ASN A 521 -11.06 2.02 9.77
CA ASN A 521 -10.73 0.89 10.63
C ASN A 521 -11.76 0.68 11.76
N ILE A 522 -12.68 1.62 12.00
CA ILE A 522 -13.63 1.53 13.13
C ILE A 522 -15.09 1.80 12.71
N LEU A 523 -15.33 2.53 11.61
CA LEU A 523 -16.67 2.89 11.14
C LEU A 523 -16.65 3.05 9.63
N ALA A 524 -17.08 2.03 8.85
CA ALA A 524 -17.23 2.11 7.36
C ALA A 524 -17.67 3.54 6.99
N PRO A 525 -16.98 4.30 6.10
CA PRO A 525 -17.12 5.75 6.01
C PRO A 525 -18.59 6.13 6.00
N ALA A 526 -19.05 6.61 7.15
CA ALA A 526 -20.46 6.72 7.45
C ALA A 526 -21.05 8.01 6.90
N GLY A 527 -20.43 8.59 5.85
CA GLY A 527 -21.13 9.57 5.04
C GLY A 527 -22.45 9.00 4.55
N ASN A 528 -22.43 7.69 4.28
CA ASN A 528 -23.62 7.00 3.83
C ASN A 528 -24.63 6.62 4.92
N PHE A 529 -24.33 6.89 6.19
CA PHE A 529 -25.25 6.66 7.30
C PHE A 529 -25.58 7.95 8.06
N ILE A 530 -25.02 9.08 7.63
CA ILE A 530 -25.24 10.40 8.22
C ILE A 530 -26.09 11.23 7.26
N LYS A 531 -27.18 11.81 7.77
CA LYS A 531 -28.00 12.76 7.04
C LYS A 531 -27.20 14.06 6.84
N ASN A 532 -26.94 14.44 5.59
CA ASN A 532 -26.11 15.60 5.20
C ASN A 532 -24.65 15.46 5.67
N PRO A 533 -23.90 14.49 5.12
CA PRO A 533 -22.52 14.29 5.54
C PRO A 533 -21.65 15.51 5.18
N PRO A 534 -20.64 15.85 6.00
CA PRO A 534 -19.56 16.74 5.59
C PRO A 534 -18.98 16.32 4.25
N LEU A 535 -18.38 17.26 3.53
CA LEU A 535 -17.84 17.03 2.19
C LEU A 535 -16.84 15.86 2.15
N GLN A 536 -16.01 15.73 3.18
CA GLN A 536 -15.03 14.65 3.37
C GLN A 536 -15.65 13.29 3.71
N LEU A 537 -16.90 13.25 4.14
CA LEU A 537 -17.65 12.01 4.31
C LEU A 537 -18.47 11.67 3.06
N LYS A 538 -18.85 12.69 2.27
CA LYS A 538 -19.49 12.51 0.96
C LYS A 538 -18.49 11.97 -0.08
N TYR A 539 -17.28 12.51 -0.07
CA TYR A 539 -16.13 12.01 -0.81
C TYR A 539 -15.08 11.65 0.25
N PRO A 540 -14.84 10.36 0.56
CA PRO A 540 -13.97 9.83 1.62
C PRO A 540 -12.49 10.09 1.34
N TYR A 541 -12.18 11.28 0.86
CA TYR A 541 -10.86 11.83 0.68
C TYR A 541 -10.68 12.97 1.68
N GLY A 542 -9.61 12.88 2.47
CA GLY A 542 -9.35 13.82 3.53
C GLY A 542 -7.87 14.09 3.72
N THR A 543 -7.59 15.15 4.48
CA THR A 543 -6.23 15.47 4.90
C THR A 543 -5.63 14.29 5.64
N PHE A 544 -4.47 13.84 5.18
CA PHE A 544 -3.79 12.69 5.78
C PHE A 544 -2.55 13.17 6.56
N TYR A 545 -2.64 13.14 7.89
CA TYR A 545 -1.67 13.81 8.76
C TYR A 545 -0.39 13.01 9.05
N ASN A 546 -0.31 11.74 8.64
CA ASN A 546 0.77 10.85 9.04
C ASN A 546 1.30 10.00 7.88
N ILE A 547 1.68 10.65 6.80
CA ILE A 547 2.37 9.99 5.71
C ILE A 547 3.88 10.20 5.85
N THR A 548 4.58 9.12 6.15
CA THR A 548 6.05 9.07 6.19
C THR A 548 6.67 8.86 4.81
N GLU A 549 5.86 8.58 3.80
CA GLU A 549 6.31 8.07 2.49
C GLU A 549 6.13 9.05 1.32
N VAL A 550 5.44 10.17 1.51
CA VAL A 550 5.47 11.29 0.54
C VAL A 550 6.42 12.37 1.00
N GLY A 551 7.13 12.97 0.06
CA GLY A 551 8.08 14.06 0.33
C GLY A 551 7.46 15.39 0.76
N ILE A 552 6.14 15.45 1.00
CA ILE A 552 5.35 16.66 1.23
C ILE A 552 4.75 16.64 2.64
N SER A 553 4.74 17.80 3.29
CA SER A 553 3.97 17.98 4.52
C SER A 553 2.47 17.85 4.25
N SER A 554 1.73 17.18 5.13
CA SER A 554 0.28 16.99 5.01
C SER A 554 -0.53 18.29 4.88
N VAL A 555 -0.06 19.36 5.53
CA VAL A 555 -0.66 20.69 5.51
C VAL A 555 0.39 21.78 5.25
N LEU A 556 -0.10 23.00 4.97
CA LEU A 556 0.75 24.19 4.96
C LEU A 556 1.49 24.32 6.29
N GLN A 557 2.81 24.43 6.21
CA GLN A 557 3.65 24.66 7.37
C GLN A 557 3.60 26.15 7.74
N PRO A 558 3.48 26.48 9.03
CA PRO A 558 3.45 27.88 9.46
C PRO A 558 4.78 28.56 9.16
N PHE A 559 4.71 29.89 9.01
CA PHE A 559 5.90 30.74 8.97
C PHE A 559 6.74 30.53 10.24
N GLY A 560 8.04 30.32 10.07
CA GLY A 560 8.99 30.16 11.17
C GLY A 560 10.14 31.15 11.05
N PHE A 561 10.58 31.68 12.19
CA PHE A 561 11.73 32.57 12.27
C PHE A 561 12.72 32.06 13.32
N PHE A 562 13.97 31.85 12.91
CA PHE A 562 15.03 31.29 13.75
C PHE A 562 16.28 32.18 13.67
N ALA A 563 17.04 32.22 14.75
CA ALA A 563 18.30 32.94 14.81
C ALA A 563 19.34 32.10 15.57
N ASP A 564 20.48 31.88 14.93
CA ASP A 564 21.58 31.07 15.44
C ASP A 564 22.86 31.89 15.50
N LEU A 565 23.59 31.83 16.62
CA LEU A 565 24.90 32.42 16.77
C LEU A 565 25.95 31.30 16.84
N ASN A 566 26.77 31.16 15.80
CA ASN A 566 27.88 30.23 15.79
C ASN A 566 29.13 30.92 16.34
N ILE A 567 29.74 30.34 17.38
CA ILE A 567 30.97 30.82 18.01
C ILE A 567 32.04 29.73 17.89
N LYS A 568 33.12 30.02 17.16
CA LYS A 568 34.30 29.16 17.10
C LYS A 568 35.22 29.51 18.27
N LEU A 569 35.33 28.59 19.24
CA LEU A 569 36.16 28.74 20.44
C LEU A 569 37.66 28.76 20.09
#